data_AF-A0A939APS5-F1
#
_entry.id   AF-A0A939APS5-F1
#
_cell.length_a   1.000
_cell.length_b   1.000
_cell.length_c   1.000
_cell.angle_alpha   90.00
_cell.angle_beta   90.00
_cell.angle_gamma   90.00
#
_symmetry.space_group_name_H-M   'P 1'
#
loop_
_entity.id
_entity.type
_entity.pdbx_description
1 polymer ?
#
loop_
_entity_poly.entity_id
_entity_poly.type
_entity_poly.pdbx_seq_one_letter_code
_entity_poly.pdbx_strand_id
1 'polypeptide(L)'
;MTARDPLRDLNHLQRYLVEEYVEDYQEGAMTRRRALKYIAAVMGSLAVANTVLAGCAPPPAPAPTAAPHSTAAPPTAQPTAVVAKAAATTPPLVAASPTPAQIAATATQAVLATVATTPTPTSGAIPVPAGVRVPADDPAVEAGAVTFPGEGLSVIGYQARPKGNGPFPAIVVAHVSSQ
;
A
#
# COMPACT_ATOMS: atom_id res chain seq x y z
N MET A 1 9.18 10.31 -36.26
CA MET A 1 7.88 10.30 -35.56
C MET A 1 8.14 9.95 -34.11
N THR A 2 8.31 10.95 -33.25
CA THR A 2 8.51 10.76 -31.82
C THR A 2 7.19 10.23 -31.24
N ALA A 3 7.20 9.03 -30.66
CA ALA A 3 6.00 8.48 -30.03
C ALA A 3 5.47 9.50 -29.01
N ARG A 4 4.17 9.83 -29.10
CA ARG A 4 3.51 10.67 -28.11
C ARG A 4 3.66 9.98 -26.75
N ASP A 5 4.22 10.69 -25.78
CA ASP A 5 4.35 10.20 -24.41
C ASP A 5 2.92 9.96 -23.85
N PRO A 6 2.51 8.70 -23.61
CA PRO A 6 1.14 8.36 -23.25
C PRO A 6 0.73 8.94 -21.89
N LEU A 7 1.68 9.38 -21.08
CA LEU A 7 1.42 10.02 -19.79
C LEU A 7 0.98 11.48 -19.92
N ARG A 8 1.25 12.14 -21.05
CA ARG A 8 0.89 13.55 -21.28
C ARG A 8 -0.59 13.79 -21.55
N ASP A 9 -1.28 12.77 -22.05
CA ASP A 9 -2.72 12.85 -22.36
C ASP A 9 -3.60 12.47 -21.15
N LEU A 10 -2.99 12.05 -20.02
CA LEU A 10 -3.68 11.71 -18.77
C LEU A 10 -4.05 12.96 -17.97
N ASN A 11 -5.11 12.86 -17.16
CA ASN A 11 -5.38 13.90 -16.17
C ASN A 11 -4.29 13.90 -15.08
N HIS A 12 -4.17 15.01 -14.35
CA HIS A 12 -3.09 15.20 -13.38
C HIS A 12 -3.03 14.10 -12.32
N LEU A 13 -4.18 13.66 -11.80
CA LEU A 13 -4.28 12.60 -10.80
C LEU A 13 -3.82 11.25 -11.37
N GLN A 14 -4.26 10.90 -12.59
CA GLN A 14 -3.86 9.66 -13.25
C GLN A 14 -2.35 9.63 -13.49
N ARG A 15 -1.77 10.73 -13.96
CA ARG A 15 -0.32 10.84 -14.13
C ARG A 15 0.42 10.67 -12.81
N TYR A 16 -0.01 11.38 -11.77
CA TYR A 16 0.56 11.27 -10.42
C TYR A 16 0.53 9.83 -9.90
N LEU A 17 -0.62 9.14 -10.00
CA LEU A 17 -0.75 7.75 -9.57
C LEU A 17 0.18 6.80 -10.37
N VAL A 18 0.30 7.01 -11.68
CA VAL A 18 1.16 6.16 -12.51
C VAL A 18 2.64 6.39 -12.18
N GLU A 19 3.06 7.64 -11.98
CA GLU A 19 4.43 8.00 -11.58
C GLU A 19 4.79 7.34 -10.24
N GLU A 20 3.92 7.46 -9.23
CA GLU A 20 4.12 6.83 -7.92
C GLU A 20 4.28 5.30 -8.02
N TYR A 21 3.37 4.62 -8.75
CA TYR A 21 3.45 3.15 -8.89
C TYR A 21 4.68 2.70 -9.69
N VAL A 22 5.23 3.56 -10.55
CA VAL A 22 6.47 3.31 -11.27
C VAL A 22 7.67 3.45 -10.32
N GLU A 23 7.68 4.46 -9.45
CA GLU A 23 8.69 4.66 -8.42
C GLU A 23 8.71 3.48 -7.43
N ASP A 24 7.56 3.06 -6.89
CA ASP A 24 7.42 1.88 -6.03
C ASP A 24 7.98 0.60 -6.66
N TYR A 25 7.81 0.45 -7.98
CA TYR A 25 8.37 -0.68 -8.73
C TYR A 25 9.90 -0.59 -8.86
N GLN A 26 10.42 0.60 -9.16
CA GLN A 26 11.86 0.84 -9.30
C GLN A 26 12.60 0.66 -7.98
N GLU A 27 11.98 1.06 -6.86
CA GLU A 27 12.51 0.88 -5.51
C GLU A 27 12.38 -0.56 -4.99
N GLY A 28 11.67 -1.43 -5.72
CA GLY A 28 11.44 -2.82 -5.34
C GLY A 28 10.41 -2.98 -4.21
N ALA A 29 9.75 -1.90 -3.79
CA ALA A 29 8.63 -1.93 -2.85
C ALA A 29 7.40 -2.63 -3.44
N MET A 30 7.25 -2.64 -4.77
CA MET A 30 6.16 -3.29 -5.49
C MET A 30 6.63 -4.27 -6.57
N THR A 31 6.02 -5.47 -6.60
CA THR A 31 6.31 -6.45 -7.66
C THR A 31 5.78 -5.99 -9.03
N ARG A 32 6.47 -6.37 -10.13
CA ARG A 32 6.08 -6.04 -11.52
C ARG A 32 4.61 -6.35 -11.84
N ARG A 33 4.10 -7.49 -11.34
CA ARG A 33 2.71 -7.92 -11.56
C ARG A 33 1.71 -6.97 -10.91
N ARG A 34 2.05 -6.43 -9.75
CA ARG A 34 1.21 -5.53 -8.97
C ARG A 34 1.23 -4.12 -9.55
N ALA A 35 2.41 -3.65 -9.96
CA ALA A 35 2.55 -2.41 -10.72
C ALA A 35 1.75 -2.44 -12.03
N LEU A 36 1.86 -3.54 -12.81
CA LEU A 36 1.06 -3.72 -14.05
C LEU A 36 -0.44 -3.63 -13.79
N LYS A 37 -0.93 -4.21 -12.69
CA LYS A 37 -2.36 -4.17 -12.34
C LYS A 37 -2.83 -2.76 -12.00
N TYR A 38 -2.10 -2.04 -11.15
CA TYR A 38 -2.52 -0.70 -10.73
C TYR A 38 -2.39 0.33 -11.85
N ILE A 39 -1.29 0.30 -12.62
CA ILE A 39 -1.12 1.18 -13.79
C ILE A 39 -2.20 0.88 -14.85
N ALA A 40 -2.51 -0.39 -15.12
CA ALA A 40 -3.59 -0.74 -16.04
C ALA A 40 -4.97 -0.31 -15.54
N ALA A 41 -5.21 -0.32 -14.22
CA ALA A 41 -6.47 0.16 -13.65
C ALA A 41 -6.61 1.69 -13.79
N VAL A 42 -5.52 2.44 -13.62
CA VAL A 42 -5.53 3.91 -13.76
C VAL A 42 -5.66 4.33 -15.24
N MET A 43 -4.94 3.66 -16.14
CA MET A 43 -4.90 3.98 -17.57
C MET A 43 -5.99 3.29 -18.40
N GLY A 44 -6.71 2.32 -17.81
CA GLY A 44 -7.72 1.50 -18.50
C GLY A 44 -7.15 0.54 -19.55
N SER A 45 -5.83 0.37 -19.63
CA SER A 45 -5.16 -0.45 -20.66
C SER A 45 -3.92 -1.17 -20.13
N LEU A 46 -3.95 -2.51 -20.20
CA LEU A 46 -2.80 -3.34 -19.85
C LEU A 46 -1.66 -3.24 -20.87
N ALA A 47 -1.99 -3.04 -22.15
CA ALA A 47 -0.99 -2.90 -23.20
C ALA A 47 -0.11 -1.67 -22.97
N VAL A 48 -0.72 -0.53 -22.63
CA VAL A 48 0.01 0.71 -22.33
C VAL A 48 0.77 0.59 -21.00
N ALA A 49 0.17 -0.03 -19.99
CA ALA A 49 0.86 -0.29 -18.71
C ALA A 49 2.16 -1.10 -18.91
N ASN A 50 2.15 -2.07 -19.82
CA ASN A 50 3.34 -2.85 -20.14
C ASN A 50 4.43 -2.02 -20.84
N THR A 51 4.05 -1.07 -21.70
CA THR A 51 5.03 -0.16 -22.33
C THR A 51 5.66 0.80 -21.34
N VAL A 52 4.89 1.31 -20.37
CA VAL A 52 5.40 2.18 -19.30
C VAL A 52 6.42 1.42 -18.45
N LEU A 53 6.06 0.23 -17.95
CA LEU A 53 6.98 -0.55 -17.11
C LEU A 53 8.17 -1.17 -17.85
N ALA A 54 8.04 -1.43 -19.16
CA ALA A 54 9.16 -1.92 -19.97
C ALA A 54 10.30 -0.90 -20.06
N GLY A 55 9.98 0.41 -20.01
CA GLY A 55 10.98 1.47 -19.99
C GLY A 55 11.72 1.62 -18.65
N CYS A 56 11.18 1.05 -17.57
CA CYS A 56 11.70 1.17 -16.21
C CYS A 56 12.59 0.00 -15.76
N ALA A 57 12.62 -1.10 -16.53
CA ALA A 57 13.51 -2.21 -16.21
C ALA A 57 14.96 -1.79 -16.49
N PRO A 58 15.91 -1.97 -15.54
CA PRO A 58 17.31 -1.81 -15.87
C PRO A 58 17.65 -2.74 -17.04
N PRO A 59 18.49 -2.32 -18.00
CA PRO A 59 18.96 -3.23 -19.04
C PRO A 59 19.51 -4.47 -18.36
N PRO A 60 19.24 -5.68 -18.87
CA PRO A 60 19.75 -6.90 -18.25
C PRO A 60 21.25 -6.71 -18.05
N ALA A 61 21.70 -6.79 -16.80
CA ALA A 61 23.12 -6.85 -16.52
C ALA A 61 23.69 -7.95 -17.42
N PRO A 62 24.80 -7.72 -18.14
CA PRO A 62 25.39 -8.75 -18.97
C PRO A 62 25.50 -9.99 -18.09
N ALA A 63 24.85 -11.07 -18.52
CA ALA A 63 24.95 -12.34 -17.83
C ALA A 63 26.45 -12.58 -17.59
N PRO A 64 26.90 -12.93 -16.38
CA PRO A 64 28.27 -13.36 -16.21
C PRO A 64 28.48 -14.45 -17.26
N THR A 65 29.41 -14.21 -18.20
CA THR A 65 29.83 -15.24 -19.13
C THR A 65 30.21 -16.41 -18.26
N ALA A 66 29.39 -17.46 -18.29
CA ALA A 66 29.71 -18.69 -17.61
C ALA A 66 31.03 -19.15 -18.23
N ALA A 67 32.12 -18.98 -17.49
CA ALA A 67 33.32 -19.74 -17.76
C ALA A 67 32.89 -21.21 -17.72
N PRO A 68 33.40 -22.08 -18.61
CA PRO A 68 33.10 -23.51 -18.54
C PRO A 68 33.58 -24.03 -17.18
N HIS A 69 32.64 -24.22 -16.25
CA HIS A 69 32.92 -24.90 -15.00
C HIS A 69 32.86 -26.40 -15.31
N SER A 70 34.00 -27.05 -15.12
CA SER A 70 34.19 -28.48 -15.33
C SER A 70 33.15 -29.31 -14.58
N THR A 71 32.65 -30.33 -15.26
CA THR A 71 31.83 -31.41 -14.69
C THR A 71 32.52 -32.02 -13.47
N ALA A 72 32.00 -31.75 -12.27
CA ALA A 72 32.33 -32.50 -11.06
C ALA A 72 31.25 -33.57 -10.82
N ALA A 73 31.69 -34.82 -10.64
CA ALA A 73 30.85 -35.99 -10.39
C ALA A 73 30.29 -36.00 -8.94
N PRO A 74 29.11 -36.62 -8.70
CA PRO A 74 28.53 -36.76 -7.35
C PRO A 74 28.95 -38.12 -6.69
N PRO A 75 28.56 -38.43 -5.44
CA PRO A 75 29.34 -38.24 -4.21
C PRO A 75 29.73 -39.58 -3.53
N THR A 76 30.52 -39.54 -2.46
CA THR A 76 30.67 -40.68 -1.53
C THR A 76 30.59 -40.21 -0.07
N ALA A 77 29.96 -41.05 0.75
CA ALA A 77 29.45 -40.76 2.09
C ALA A 77 30.51 -40.75 3.23
N GLN A 78 30.17 -39.97 4.27
CA GLN A 78 30.50 -39.93 5.72
C GLN A 78 31.36 -41.06 6.38
N PRO A 79 32.03 -40.85 7.54
CA PRO A 79 31.34 -40.56 8.81
C PRO A 79 31.98 -39.61 9.86
N THR A 80 31.08 -39.15 10.72
CA THR A 80 31.06 -38.59 12.10
C THR A 80 32.31 -38.56 12.98
N ALA A 81 32.50 -37.45 13.73
CA ALA A 81 33.05 -37.45 15.10
C ALA A 81 32.50 -36.27 15.93
N VAL A 82 32.51 -36.44 17.26
CA VAL A 82 31.60 -35.88 18.27
C VAL A 82 32.33 -34.96 19.28
N VAL A 83 31.56 -34.11 19.98
CA VAL A 83 31.72 -33.60 21.38
C VAL A 83 32.09 -32.10 21.58
N ALA A 84 31.10 -31.36 22.13
CA ALA A 84 31.03 -30.34 23.22
C ALA A 84 32.34 -29.72 23.81
N LYS A 85 32.42 -28.55 24.48
CA LYS A 85 31.55 -27.44 24.94
C LYS A 85 32.46 -26.38 25.60
N ALA A 86 32.10 -25.08 25.55
CA ALA A 86 32.45 -24.05 26.57
C ALA A 86 31.52 -22.84 26.37
N ALA A 87 30.46 -22.67 27.19
CA ALA A 87 30.42 -21.95 28.45
C ALA A 87 30.54 -20.41 28.31
N ALA A 88 29.38 -19.74 28.31
CA ALA A 88 29.25 -18.35 28.74
C ALA A 88 28.00 -18.24 29.61
N THR A 89 28.20 -17.78 30.84
CA THR A 89 27.20 -17.60 31.88
C THR A 89 26.65 -16.18 31.77
N THR A 90 25.36 -16.05 31.48
CA THR A 90 24.61 -14.79 31.67
C THR A 90 23.19 -15.17 32.10
N PRO A 91 22.64 -14.60 33.18
CA PRO A 91 21.26 -14.90 33.60
C PRO A 91 20.28 -14.44 32.52
N PRO A 92 19.23 -15.22 32.19
CA PRO A 92 18.19 -14.74 31.31
C PRO A 92 17.36 -13.70 32.07
N LEU A 93 17.38 -12.45 31.60
CA LEU A 93 16.25 -11.55 31.83
C LEU A 93 15.06 -12.18 31.09
N VAL A 94 14.15 -12.80 31.83
CA VAL A 94 12.88 -13.29 31.28
C VAL A 94 12.05 -12.06 30.91
N ALA A 95 12.28 -11.53 29.70
CA ALA A 95 11.29 -10.73 29.02
C ALA A 95 10.28 -11.70 28.43
N ALA A 96 9.20 -11.97 29.16
CA ALA A 96 8.07 -12.70 28.60
C ALA A 96 7.58 -11.95 27.36
N SER A 97 7.63 -12.62 26.20
CA SER A 97 7.04 -12.07 24.97
C SER A 97 5.53 -11.90 25.18
N PRO A 98 4.95 -10.73 24.89
CA PRO A 98 3.52 -10.52 25.09
C PRO A 98 2.75 -11.51 24.21
N THR A 99 1.74 -12.16 24.80
CA THR A 99 0.85 -13.04 24.04
C THR A 99 0.02 -12.22 23.05
N PRO A 100 -0.46 -12.80 21.93
CA PRO A 100 -1.30 -12.09 20.96
C PRO A 100 -2.52 -11.40 21.59
N ALA A 101 -3.07 -11.98 22.66
CA ALA A 101 -4.16 -11.38 23.44
C ALA A 101 -3.72 -10.10 24.19
N GLN A 102 -2.48 -10.06 24.70
CA GLN A 102 -1.93 -8.88 25.37
C GLN A 102 -1.60 -7.77 24.37
N ILE A 103 -1.18 -8.14 23.15
CA ILE A 103 -0.96 -7.19 22.04
C ILE A 103 -2.31 -6.57 21.62
N ALA A 104 -3.35 -7.38 21.46
CA ALA A 104 -4.70 -6.91 21.11
C ALA A 104 -5.33 -6.03 22.21
N ALA A 105 -5.15 -6.38 23.49
CA ALA A 105 -5.66 -5.59 24.61
C ALA A 105 -4.94 -4.24 24.76
N THR A 106 -3.62 -4.21 24.50
CA THR A 106 -2.83 -2.97 24.51
C THR A 106 -3.20 -2.07 23.32
N ALA A 107 -3.42 -2.65 22.14
CA ALA A 107 -3.92 -1.92 20.97
C ALA A 107 -5.32 -1.33 21.22
N THR A 108 -6.20 -2.08 21.87
CA THR A 108 -7.55 -1.61 22.23
C THR A 108 -7.49 -0.44 23.22
N GLN A 109 -6.67 -0.53 24.28
CA GLN A 109 -6.51 0.57 25.22
C GLN A 109 -5.84 1.80 24.60
N ALA A 110 -4.90 1.64 23.67
CA ALA A 110 -4.27 2.75 22.95
C ALA A 110 -5.26 3.47 22.01
N VAL A 111 -6.16 2.74 21.35
CA VAL A 111 -7.23 3.33 20.51
C VAL A 111 -8.23 4.10 21.37
N LEU A 112 -8.67 3.53 22.51
CA LEU A 112 -9.58 4.23 23.42
C LEU A 112 -8.96 5.49 24.06
N ALA A 113 -7.67 5.45 24.42
CA ALA A 113 -6.96 6.62 24.94
C ALA A 113 -6.79 7.72 23.87
N THR A 114 -6.55 7.35 22.62
CA THR A 114 -6.42 8.29 21.50
C THR A 114 -7.75 9.00 21.20
N VAL A 115 -8.88 8.27 21.23
CA VAL A 115 -10.21 8.85 21.02
C VAL A 115 -10.59 9.84 22.13
N ALA A 116 -10.14 9.62 23.38
CA ALA A 116 -10.44 10.49 24.50
C ALA A 116 -9.65 11.81 24.52
N THR A 117 -8.48 11.87 23.88
CA THR A 117 -7.62 13.08 23.83
C THR A 117 -7.61 13.78 22.47
N THR A 118 -8.37 13.29 21.50
CA THR A 118 -8.47 13.95 20.20
C THR A 118 -9.25 15.26 20.38
N PRO A 119 -8.63 16.44 20.19
CA PRO A 119 -9.42 17.66 20.13
C PRO A 119 -10.43 17.44 19.00
N THR A 120 -11.71 17.72 19.26
CA THR A 120 -12.71 17.79 18.19
C THR A 120 -12.08 18.64 17.09
N PRO A 121 -11.93 18.15 15.85
CA PRO A 121 -11.39 18.99 14.79
C PRO A 121 -12.32 20.19 14.73
N THR A 122 -11.86 21.33 15.25
CA THR A 122 -12.45 22.60 14.92
C THR A 122 -12.01 22.78 13.49
N SER A 123 -12.77 22.17 12.59
CA SER A 123 -12.65 22.39 11.16
C SER A 123 -12.69 23.89 11.02
N GLY A 124 -11.54 24.50 10.71
CA GLY A 124 -11.47 25.86 10.25
C GLY A 124 -12.30 25.88 8.98
N ALA A 125 -13.60 26.09 9.14
CA ALA A 125 -14.51 26.15 8.03
C ALA A 125 -14.08 27.39 7.26
N ILE A 126 -13.44 27.17 6.12
CA ILE A 126 -13.32 28.21 5.10
C ILE A 126 -14.74 28.78 4.96
N PRO A 127 -14.95 30.09 5.13
CA PRO A 127 -16.26 30.69 4.97
C PRO A 127 -16.71 30.42 3.54
N VAL A 128 -17.69 29.54 3.38
CA VAL A 128 -18.27 29.22 2.08
C VAL A 128 -19.62 29.95 2.02
N PRO A 129 -19.89 30.72 0.96
CA PRO A 129 -21.14 31.47 0.81
C PRO A 129 -22.38 30.58 1.02
N ALA A 130 -23.42 31.14 1.65
CA ALA A 130 -24.71 30.48 1.79
C ALA A 130 -25.27 30.12 0.40
N GLY A 131 -25.73 28.88 0.23
CA GLY A 131 -26.16 28.32 -1.06
C GLY A 131 -25.12 27.42 -1.76
N VAL A 132 -23.87 27.36 -1.27
CA VAL A 132 -22.83 26.43 -1.78
C VAL A 132 -22.60 25.25 -0.83
N ARG A 133 -23.20 25.29 0.36
CA ARG A 133 -23.15 24.20 1.36
C ARG A 133 -24.46 23.41 1.35
N VAL A 134 -24.33 22.09 1.44
CA VAL A 134 -25.44 21.20 1.78
C VAL A 134 -25.66 21.27 3.29
N PRO A 135 -26.89 21.41 3.80
CA PRO A 135 -27.18 21.32 5.23
C PRO A 135 -26.70 19.98 5.81
N ALA A 136 -26.22 19.97 7.06
CA ALA A 136 -25.73 18.74 7.68
C ALA A 136 -26.82 17.66 7.80
N ASP A 137 -28.06 18.08 8.06
CA ASP A 137 -29.23 17.21 8.23
C ASP A 137 -30.12 17.14 6.97
N ASP A 138 -29.56 17.38 5.77
CA ASP A 138 -30.34 17.37 4.53
C ASP A 138 -31.08 16.03 4.35
N PRO A 139 -32.44 16.03 4.32
CA PRO A 139 -33.21 14.80 4.27
C PRO A 139 -33.02 14.00 2.98
N ALA A 140 -32.49 14.60 1.91
CA ALA A 140 -32.21 13.94 0.64
C ALA A 140 -30.88 13.14 0.66
N VAL A 141 -30.03 13.34 1.67
CA VAL A 141 -28.71 12.71 1.78
C VAL A 141 -28.69 11.67 2.90
N GLU A 142 -28.01 10.56 2.66
CA GLU A 142 -27.61 9.62 3.69
C GLU A 142 -26.08 9.62 3.78
N ALA A 143 -25.56 9.93 4.96
CA ALA A 143 -24.12 10.01 5.21
C ALA A 143 -23.71 9.16 6.40
N GLY A 144 -22.55 8.51 6.30
CA GLY A 144 -22.05 7.65 7.37
C GLY A 144 -20.63 7.16 7.14
N ALA A 145 -20.03 6.62 8.20
CA ALA A 145 -18.79 5.88 8.09
C ALA A 145 -19.05 4.54 7.39
N VAL A 146 -18.17 4.18 6.47
CA VAL A 146 -18.17 2.89 5.79
C VAL A 146 -16.87 2.17 6.08
N THR A 147 -16.95 0.85 6.24
CA THR A 147 -15.78 -0.01 6.44
C THR A 147 -15.76 -1.04 5.33
N PHE A 148 -14.60 -1.21 4.70
CA PHE A 148 -14.39 -2.20 3.65
C PHE A 148 -13.06 -2.93 3.86
N PRO A 149 -12.96 -4.19 3.40
CA PRO A 149 -11.73 -4.94 3.48
C PRO A 149 -10.65 -4.31 2.59
N GLY A 150 -9.47 -4.07 3.16
CA GLY A 150 -8.23 -3.78 2.44
C GLY A 150 -7.29 -4.97 2.46
N GLU A 151 -6.05 -4.78 2.01
CA GLU A 151 -5.03 -5.82 2.11
C GLU A 151 -4.55 -5.97 3.56
N GLY A 152 -5.08 -6.98 4.25
CA GLY A 152 -4.69 -7.34 5.61
C GLY A 152 -5.18 -6.38 6.70
N LEU A 153 -5.79 -5.25 6.33
CA LEU A 153 -6.33 -4.22 7.23
C LEU A 153 -7.73 -3.79 6.78
N SER A 154 -8.59 -3.44 7.73
CA SER A 154 -9.87 -2.78 7.43
C SER A 154 -9.65 -1.32 7.12
N VAL A 155 -10.23 -0.84 6.02
CA VAL A 155 -10.19 0.58 5.64
C VAL A 155 -11.50 1.23 6.06
N ILE A 156 -11.39 2.40 6.68
CA ILE A 156 -12.53 3.24 7.02
C ILE A 156 -12.60 4.44 6.05
N GLY A 157 -13.81 4.85 5.72
CA GLY A 157 -14.07 6.06 4.95
C GLY A 157 -15.41 6.68 5.34
N TYR A 158 -15.71 7.86 4.79
CA TYR A 158 -17.02 8.49 4.92
C TYR A 158 -17.70 8.50 3.56
N GLN A 159 -18.94 8.04 3.51
CA GLN A 159 -19.77 8.08 2.31
C GLN A 159 -20.94 9.02 2.54
N ALA A 160 -21.21 9.89 1.58
CA ALA A 160 -22.47 10.60 1.44
C ALA A 160 -23.10 10.19 0.10
N ARG A 161 -24.38 9.81 0.11
CA ARG A 161 -25.12 9.38 -1.08
C ARG A 161 -26.54 9.95 -1.10
N PRO A 162 -27.15 10.13 -2.28
CA PRO A 162 -28.57 10.42 -2.37
C PRO A 162 -29.40 9.28 -1.76
N LYS A 163 -30.52 9.62 -1.12
CA LYS A 163 -31.53 8.63 -0.72
C LYS A 163 -32.29 8.11 -1.94
N GLY A 164 -32.65 6.83 -1.91
CA GLY A 164 -33.36 6.14 -2.99
C GLY A 164 -32.53 5.05 -3.65
N ASN A 165 -33.12 4.41 -4.65
CA ASN A 165 -32.51 3.31 -5.39
C ASN A 165 -32.05 3.78 -6.78
N GLY A 166 -30.90 3.29 -7.23
CA GLY A 166 -30.40 3.52 -8.58
C GLY A 166 -28.87 3.58 -8.64
N PRO A 167 -28.29 3.47 -9.83
CA PRO A 167 -26.88 3.81 -10.02
C PRO A 167 -26.73 5.33 -9.88
N PHE A 168 -25.90 5.75 -8.92
CA PHE A 168 -25.48 7.15 -8.79
C PHE A 168 -24.04 7.29 -9.29
N PRO A 169 -23.67 8.41 -9.95
CA PRO A 169 -22.27 8.73 -10.17
C PRO A 169 -21.55 8.87 -8.82
N ALA A 170 -20.30 8.41 -8.75
CA ALA A 170 -19.51 8.43 -7.52
C ALA A 170 -18.20 9.19 -7.73
N ILE A 171 -17.77 9.90 -6.68
CA ILE A 171 -16.46 10.55 -6.58
C ILE A 171 -15.79 9.97 -5.34
N VAL A 172 -14.51 9.61 -5.46
CA VAL A 172 -13.68 9.20 -4.33
C VAL A 172 -12.67 10.30 -4.05
N VAL A 173 -12.61 10.75 -2.80
CA VAL A 173 -11.65 11.76 -2.35
C VAL A 173 -10.64 11.05 -1.46
N ALA A 174 -9.39 11.02 -1.89
CA ALA A 174 -8.26 10.60 -1.07
C ALA A 174 -7.58 11.84 -0.50
N HIS A 175 -7.53 11.96 0.83
CA HIS A 175 -6.76 13.00 1.48
C HIS A 175 -5.30 12.58 1.55
N VAL A 176 -4.40 13.39 1.00
CA VAL A 176 -2.97 13.24 1.26
C VAL A 176 -2.67 13.72 2.68
N SER A 177 -1.94 12.92 3.44
CA SER A 177 -1.44 13.33 4.75
C SER A 177 -0.09 14.00 4.51
N SER A 178 0.01 15.32 4.66
CA SER A 178 1.32 15.96 4.71
C SER A 178 1.96 15.58 6.03
N GLN A 179 3.07 14.84 5.98
CA GLN A 179 3.97 14.64 7.12
C GLN A 179 5.02 15.73 7.13
#